data_AF-A0A7R9RT47-F1
#
_entry.id   AF-A0A7R9RT47-F1
#
_cell.length_a   1.000
_cell.length_b   1.000
_cell.length_c   1.000
_cell.angle_alpha   90.00
_cell.angle_beta   90.00
_cell.angle_gamma   90.00
#
_symmetry.space_group_name_H-M   'P 1'
#
loop_
_entity.id
_entity.type
_entity.pdbx_description
1 polymer ?
#
loop_
_entity_poly.entity_id
_entity_poly.type
_entity_poly.pdbx_seq_one_letter_code
_entity_poly.pdbx_strand_id
1 'polypeptide(L)'
;VQRRATKIIPGLKNLTHEQRLAKMKLPSLCYRGVRVDLIEMYKYSHSTYLIEENLSSYEDKKVTRGHAYKLTKNRCNTILCQHFFTQRVGTT
;
A
#
# COMPACT_ATOMS: atom_id res chain seq x y z
N VAL A 1 -9.44 -13.42 4.12
CA VAL A 1 -9.50 -13.64 5.59
C VAL A 1 -10.57 -12.80 6.28
N GLN A 2 -10.52 -11.45 6.22
CA GLN A 2 -11.47 -10.55 6.90
C GLN A 2 -12.96 -10.86 6.63
N ARG A 3 -13.33 -11.10 5.37
CA ARG A 3 -14.71 -11.49 4.96
C ARG A 3 -15.24 -12.73 5.69
N ARG A 4 -14.36 -13.72 5.93
CA ARG A 4 -14.72 -14.97 6.61
C ARG A 4 -14.80 -14.75 8.12
N ALA A 5 -13.81 -14.09 8.71
CA ALA A 5 -13.78 -13.78 10.15
C ALA A 5 -15.03 -13.01 10.59
N THR A 6 -15.41 -11.96 9.86
CA THR A 6 -16.61 -11.16 10.17
C THR A 6 -17.93 -11.91 9.93
N LYS A 7 -17.93 -13.04 9.21
CA LYS A 7 -19.13 -13.85 8.93
C LYS A 7 -19.46 -14.82 10.06
N ILE A 8 -18.44 -15.21 10.83
CA ILE A 8 -18.55 -16.19 11.92
C ILE A 8 -19.26 -15.59 13.14
N ILE A 9 -19.20 -14.27 13.30
CA ILE A 9 -19.77 -13.59 14.47
C ILE A 9 -21.32 -13.71 14.46
N PRO A 10 -21.93 -14.24 15.55
CA PRO A 10 -23.37 -14.39 15.64
C PRO A 10 -24.07 -13.02 15.53
N GLY A 11 -25.21 -12.97 14.84
CA GLY A 11 -25.96 -11.74 14.58
C GLY A 11 -25.45 -10.89 13.40
N LEU A 12 -24.32 -11.23 12.78
CA LEU A 12 -23.76 -10.50 11.63
C LEU A 12 -23.70 -11.31 10.34
N LYS A 13 -23.94 -12.63 10.41
CA LYS A 13 -23.85 -13.58 9.29
C LYS A 13 -24.68 -13.18 8.05
N ASN A 14 -25.86 -12.61 8.26
CA ASN A 14 -26.82 -12.28 7.21
C ASN A 14 -26.57 -10.89 6.58
N LEU A 15 -25.72 -10.06 7.20
CA LEU A 15 -25.41 -8.74 6.71
C LEU A 15 -24.41 -8.80 5.55
N THR A 16 -24.51 -7.83 4.63
CA THR A 16 -23.51 -7.67 3.58
C THR A 16 -22.13 -7.40 4.17
N HIS A 17 -21.07 -7.65 3.41
CA HIS A 17 -19.71 -7.44 3.91
C HIS A 17 -19.47 -5.99 4.36
N GLU A 18 -19.99 -5.03 3.60
CA GLU A 18 -19.84 -3.60 3.91
C GLU A 18 -20.60 -3.21 5.18
N GLN A 19 -21.83 -3.70 5.35
CA GLN A 19 -22.62 -3.50 6.57
C GLN A 19 -21.92 -4.10 7.80
N ARG A 20 -21.29 -5.26 7.67
CA ARG A 20 -20.50 -5.86 8.75
C ARG A 20 -19.29 -5.00 9.13
N LEU A 21 -18.57 -4.46 8.15
CA LEU A 21 -17.45 -3.56 8.42
C LEU A 21 -17.92 -2.28 9.12
N ALA A 22 -19.02 -1.67 8.67
CA ALA A 22 -19.60 -0.48 9.28
C ALA A 22 -20.03 -0.74 10.73
N LYS A 23 -20.74 -1.85 10.98
CA LYS A 23 -21.22 -2.21 12.32
C LYS A 23 -20.08 -2.50 13.31
N MET A 24 -18.96 -3.05 12.83
CA MET A 24 -17.76 -3.26 13.65
C MET A 24 -16.79 -2.07 13.66
N LYS A 25 -17.08 -0.99 12.91
CA LYS A 25 -16.17 0.15 12.72
C LYS A 25 -14.77 -0.26 12.22
N LEU A 26 -14.72 -1.27 11.34
CA LEU A 26 -13.46 -1.80 10.80
C LEU A 26 -13.15 -1.21 9.42
N PRO A 27 -11.89 -0.84 9.15
CA PRO A 27 -11.47 -0.48 7.80
C PRO A 27 -11.47 -1.71 6.87
N SER A 28 -11.61 -1.46 5.57
CA SER A 28 -11.51 -2.51 4.55
C SER A 28 -10.07 -3.03 4.43
N LEU A 29 -9.92 -4.27 3.96
CA LEU A 29 -8.60 -4.86 3.71
C LEU A 29 -7.79 -4.05 2.69
N CYS A 30 -8.45 -3.53 1.65
CA CYS A 30 -7.82 -2.69 0.64
C CYS A 30 -7.27 -1.39 1.26
N TYR A 31 -8.09 -0.71 2.08
CA TYR A 31 -7.66 0.49 2.80
C TYR A 31 -6.44 0.22 3.69
N ARG A 32 -6.44 -0.92 4.40
CA ARG A 32 -5.29 -1.33 5.22
C ARG A 32 -4.04 -1.55 4.37
N GLY A 33 -4.16 -2.16 3.20
CA GLY A 33 -3.05 -2.35 2.26
C GLY A 33 -2.44 -1.01 1.84
N VAL A 34 -3.27 -0.09 1.33
CA VAL A 34 -2.81 1.24 0.92
C VAL A 34 -2.16 2.00 2.07
N ARG A 35 -2.74 1.95 3.27
CA ARG A 35 -2.16 2.60 4.45
C ARG A 35 -0.80 2.01 4.82
N VAL A 36 -0.65 0.68 4.77
CA VAL A 36 0.64 0.02 5.02
C VAL A 36 1.65 0.45 3.98
N ASP A 37 1.26 0.51 2.71
CA ASP A 37 2.17 0.92 1.64
C ASP A 37 2.69 2.35 1.85
N LEU A 38 1.82 3.28 2.26
CA LEU A 38 2.19 4.66 2.57
C LEU A 38 3.12 4.77 3.78
N ILE A 39 2.85 4.01 4.84
CA ILE A 39 3.72 3.97 6.03
C ILE A 39 5.10 3.45 5.66
N GLU A 40 5.15 2.41 4.83
CA GLU A 40 6.40 1.80 4.40
C GLU A 40 7.20 2.75 3.51
N MET A 41 6.54 3.44 2.58
CA MET A 41 7.15 4.51 1.76
C MET A 41 7.73 5.64 2.62
N TYR A 42 7.00 6.06 3.67
CA TYR A 42 7.47 7.11 4.57
C TYR A 42 8.77 6.69 5.28
N LYS A 43 8.84 5.45 5.77
CA LYS A 43 10.04 4.92 6.41
C LYS A 43 11.25 4.86 5.48
N TYR A 44 11.06 4.43 4.23
CA TYR A 44 12.13 4.43 3.22
C TYR A 44 12.59 5.84 2.83
N SER A 45 11.66 6.80 2.76
CA SER A 45 11.98 8.19 2.41
C SER A 45 12.67 8.98 3.51
N HIS A 46 12.41 8.65 4.76
CA HIS A 46 12.96 9.36 5.92
C HIS A 46 14.07 8.58 6.63
N SER A 47 14.69 7.62 5.94
CA SER A 47 15.88 6.87 6.39
C SER A 47 15.73 6.24 7.78
N THR A 48 14.53 5.77 8.14
CA THR A 48 14.33 5.04 9.41
C THR A 48 14.88 3.62 9.36
N TYR A 49 15.19 3.12 8.17
CA TYR A 49 15.84 1.83 7.96
C TYR A 49 17.34 2.01 7.75
N LEU A 50 18.15 1.19 8.44
CA LEU A 50 19.62 1.14 8.30
C LEU A 50 20.08 0.38 7.04
N ILE A 51 19.19 0.17 6.07
CA ILE A 51 19.43 -0.70 4.92
C ILE A 51 19.97 0.15 3.75
N GLU A 52 21.15 -0.22 3.25
CA GLU A 52 21.85 0.47 2.15
C GLU A 52 21.20 0.23 0.76
N GLU A 53 20.28 -0.73 0.65
CA GLU A 53 19.58 -1.04 -0.59
C GLU A 53 18.40 -0.07 -0.83
N ASN A 54 18.62 0.89 -1.73
CA ASN A 54 17.56 1.77 -2.23
C ASN A 54 16.52 0.95 -3.02
N LEU A 55 15.32 0.82 -2.47
CA LEU A 55 14.19 0.08 -3.04
C LEU A 55 13.74 0.55 -4.44
N SER A 56 14.06 1.80 -4.78
CA SER A 56 13.89 2.47 -6.08
C SER A 56 14.84 3.68 -6.12
N SER A 57 15.29 4.09 -7.30
CA SER A 57 16.00 5.35 -7.46
C SER A 57 15.03 6.53 -7.31
N TYR A 58 15.40 7.47 -6.44
CA TYR A 58 14.80 8.81 -6.45
C TYR A 58 15.02 9.46 -7.80
N GLU A 59 14.09 10.31 -8.25
CA GLU A 59 14.30 11.08 -9.47
C GLU A 59 15.58 11.93 -9.38
N ASP A 60 16.29 12.02 -10.51
CA ASP A 60 17.46 12.86 -10.65
C ASP A 60 17.11 14.31 -10.30
N LYS A 61 17.95 14.94 -9.47
CA LYS A 61 17.82 16.36 -9.04
C LYS A 61 17.80 17.39 -10.18
N LYS A 62 17.98 16.95 -11.43
CA LYS A 62 17.92 17.76 -12.65
C LYS A 62 16.49 18.18 -13.00
N VAL A 63 15.48 17.47 -12.48
CA VAL A 63 14.07 17.83 -12.67
C VAL A 63 13.70 18.91 -11.66
N THR A 64 13.45 20.13 -12.15
CA THR A 64 13.09 21.29 -11.32
C THR A 64 11.62 21.33 -10.88
N ARG A 65 10.80 20.40 -11.39
CA ARG A 65 9.37 20.30 -11.10
C ARG A 65 9.03 18.95 -10.46
N GLY A 66 8.69 18.97 -9.17
CA GLY A 66 8.35 17.77 -8.40
C GLY A 66 8.82 17.89 -6.95
N HIS A 67 8.68 16.82 -6.17
CA HIS A 67 9.20 16.75 -4.80
C HIS A 67 10.36 15.74 -4.71
N ALA A 68 11.31 15.97 -3.80
CA ALA A 68 12.53 15.17 -3.67
C ALA A 68 12.28 13.68 -3.36
N TYR A 69 11.18 13.35 -2.69
CA TYR A 69 10.84 11.97 -2.31
C TYR A 69 10.10 11.18 -3.39
N LYS A 70 10.09 11.65 -4.65
CA LYS A 70 9.36 10.99 -5.72
C LYS A 70 10.10 9.71 -6.12
N LEU A 71 9.39 8.59 -6.02
CA LEU A 71 9.91 7.28 -6.42
C LEU A 71 9.56 7.00 -7.88
N THR A 72 10.59 6.65 -8.65
CA THR A 72 10.42 6.16 -10.01
C THR A 72 10.08 4.66 -9.98
N LYS A 73 9.16 4.25 -10.84
CA LYS A 73 8.84 2.84 -11.06
C LYS A 73 9.62 2.29 -12.25
N ASN A 74 10.19 1.11 -12.08
CA ASN A 74 10.81 0.38 -13.19
C ASN A 74 9.73 -0.22 -14.09
N ARG A 75 10.04 -0.38 -15.38
CA ARG A 75 9.10 -1.01 -16.31
C ARG A 75 8.91 -2.48 -15.94
N CYS A 76 7.67 -2.87 -15.64
CA CYS A 76 7.27 -4.26 -15.44
C CYS A 76 6.37 -4.75 -16.58
N ASN A 77 6.62 -5.97 -17.08
CA ASN A 77 5.83 -6.56 -18.17
C ASN A 77 4.84 -7.64 -17.71
N THR A 78 4.92 -8.10 -16.45
CA THR A 78 4.07 -9.17 -15.91
C THR A 78 3.11 -8.65 -14.82
N ILE A 79 1.93 -9.25 -14.72
CA ILE A 79 0.90 -8.91 -13.72
C ILE A 79 1.42 -9.18 -12.29
N LEU A 80 2.19 -10.25 -12.11
CA LEU A 80 2.81 -10.56 -10.81
C LEU A 80 3.73 -9.43 -10.35
N CYS A 81 4.54 -8.89 -11.25
CA CYS A 81 5.43 -7.77 -10.95
C CYS A 81 4.65 -6.48 -10.66
N GLN A 82 3.49 -6.28 -11.28
CA GLN A 82 2.60 -5.15 -10.97
C GLN A 82 2.09 -5.14 -9.53
N HIS A 83 2.06 -6.29 -8.87
CA HIS A 83 1.63 -6.40 -7.47
C HIS A 83 2.76 -6.19 -6.46
N PHE A 84 4.01 -6.04 -6.90
CA PHE A 84 5.13 -5.74 -6.00
C PHE A 84 5.02 -4.34 -5.40
N PHE A 85 5.52 -4.17 -4.19
CA PHE A 85 5.43 -2.91 -3.44
C PHE A 85 6.02 -1.71 -4.22
N THR A 86 7.21 -1.87 -4.80
CA THR A 86 7.88 -0.83 -5.60
C THR A 86 7.04 -0.38 -6.79
N GLN A 87 6.31 -1.30 -7.41
CA GLN A 87 5.44 -1.02 -8.55
C GLN A 87 4.08 -0.45 -8.15
N ARG A 88 3.58 -0.77 -6.94
CA ARG A 88 2.32 -0.25 -6.40
C ARG A 88 2.45 1.18 -5.89
N VAL A 89 3.61 1.57 -5.37
CA VAL A 89 3.86 2.91 -4.79
C VAL A 89 4.52 3.87 -5.79
N GLY A 90 5.32 3.36 -6.72
CA GLY A 90 6.05 4.19 -7.67
C GLY A 90 5.13 4.95 -8.64
N THR A 91 5.49 6.20 -8.91
CA THR A 91 4.79 7.07 -9.87
C THR A 91 5.40 6.94 -11.27
N THR A 92 4.57 7.08 -12.31
CA THR A 92 5.02 7.12 -13.72
C THR A 92 5.60 8.48 -14.07
#